data_AF-A0A225E0K9-F1
#
_entry.id   AF-A0A225E0K9-F1
#
_cell.length_a   1.000
_cell.length_b   1.000
_cell.length_c   1.000
_cell.angle_alpha   90.00
_cell.angle_beta   90.00
_cell.angle_gamma   90.00
#
_symmetry.space_group_name_H-M   'P 1'
#
loop_
_entity.id
_entity.type
_entity.pdbx_description
1 polymer ?
#
loop_
_entity_poly.entity_id
_entity_poly.type
_entity_poly.pdbx_seq_one_letter_code
_entity_poly.pdbx_strand_id
1 'polypeptide(L)'
;MKVSPRLFAASSLATIFFAGLVVAKDNRPGPIPDRLRAEGKIDKFYQKHVDAGGLPVVGSERISDNALAEAAWIVGRMLDGRDDILQAMRQSRVRVAVMAADEYTTDLPEHGRLKPKLFWDRRARGLGATPTNPVVSCGEENLLGFRRDPYPNENIFVHEFAHAIHGTGLNRVDPTFDRRLRAAFAAANDRGLWKNTYAATNHSEYWAEGVQSWFDDNAPPDALHNDVRTRTRLKEYDPELAKLCGEVFGDRAWRYKRPAERKPEDRAHLVGYDPKTLPRFRWREAPLVDHPRVTVQTAAGDIELELDAKGAPEATKRFLKIANDGGYHSGRFDRATTTARAEEKEMAGGWIGASVNPAWKEKWSKELELPDLPLSANQPESGTIAMTGDADGFKIFVGSLPLEKVSCVPFGRVIVGADVARKILAAPTDVGAIKAPIDVRRVIRKE
;
A
#
# COMPACT_ATOMS: atom_id res chain seq x y z
N MET A 1 -90.37 -30.58 34.09
CA MET A 1 -89.51 -30.43 32.89
C MET A 1 -89.51 -28.97 32.45
N LYS A 2 -88.46 -28.21 32.76
CA LYS A 2 -88.17 -26.88 32.21
C LYS A 2 -86.69 -26.87 31.83
N VAL A 3 -86.43 -26.59 30.56
CA VAL A 3 -85.11 -26.64 29.92
C VAL A 3 -84.45 -25.26 30.06
N SER A 4 -83.16 -25.22 30.43
CA SER A 4 -82.36 -23.99 30.53
C SER A 4 -81.79 -23.57 29.16
N PRO A 5 -81.47 -22.28 28.95
CA PRO A 5 -80.70 -21.85 27.78
C PRO A 5 -79.19 -22.04 28.01
N ARG A 6 -78.49 -22.49 26.96
CA ARG A 6 -77.02 -22.63 26.90
C ARG A 6 -76.37 -21.28 26.61
N LEU A 7 -75.38 -20.88 27.41
CA LEU A 7 -74.40 -19.84 27.06
C LEU A 7 -73.35 -20.41 26.10
N PHE A 8 -73.09 -19.71 25.01
CA PHE A 8 -71.91 -19.92 24.17
C PHE A 8 -70.71 -19.18 24.80
N ALA A 9 -69.66 -19.91 25.14
CA ALA A 9 -68.36 -19.34 25.51
C ALA A 9 -67.47 -19.30 24.25
N ALA A 10 -67.12 -18.09 23.80
CA ALA A 10 -66.09 -17.89 22.78
C ALA A 10 -64.72 -18.02 23.45
N SER A 11 -63.90 -18.97 22.98
CA SER A 11 -62.51 -19.15 23.43
C SER A 11 -61.60 -18.31 22.53
N SER A 12 -61.06 -17.23 23.07
CA SER A 12 -60.01 -16.44 22.41
C SER A 12 -58.66 -17.09 22.67
N LEU A 13 -58.08 -17.75 21.66
CA LEU A 13 -56.66 -18.13 21.67
C LEU A 13 -55.81 -16.87 21.51
N ALA A 14 -55.10 -16.50 22.57
CA ALA A 14 -54.05 -15.49 22.50
C ALA A 14 -52.79 -16.11 21.89
N THR A 15 -52.53 -15.81 20.62
CA THR A 15 -51.26 -16.11 19.97
C THR A 15 -50.17 -15.19 20.52
N ILE A 16 -49.28 -15.74 21.35
CA ILE A 16 -48.10 -15.03 21.83
C ILE A 16 -47.08 -14.99 20.69
N PHE A 17 -46.94 -13.83 20.03
CA PHE A 17 -45.81 -13.55 19.15
C PHE A 17 -44.58 -13.29 20.03
N PHE A 18 -43.63 -14.23 20.07
CA PHE A 18 -42.26 -13.93 20.46
C PHE A 18 -41.61 -13.15 19.32
N ALA A 19 -41.75 -11.83 19.34
CA ALA A 19 -40.86 -10.96 18.59
C ALA A 19 -39.48 -11.09 19.23
N GLY A 20 -38.59 -11.87 18.62
CA GLY A 20 -37.18 -11.88 18.97
C GLY A 20 -36.65 -10.47 18.80
N LEU A 21 -36.44 -9.78 19.92
CA LEU A 21 -35.73 -8.51 19.95
C LEU A 21 -34.29 -8.83 19.52
N VAL A 22 -33.97 -8.60 18.24
CA VAL A 22 -32.59 -8.50 17.80
C VAL A 22 -32.05 -7.28 18.52
N VAL A 23 -31.38 -7.49 19.66
CA VAL A 23 -30.53 -6.47 20.26
C VAL A 23 -29.52 -6.14 19.18
N ALA A 24 -29.65 -4.95 18.58
CA ALA A 24 -28.61 -4.41 17.73
C ALA A 24 -27.34 -4.45 18.56
N LYS A 25 -26.41 -5.34 18.19
CA LYS A 25 -25.08 -5.36 18.80
C LYS A 25 -24.56 -3.94 18.70
N ASP A 26 -24.13 -3.39 19.83
CA ASP A 26 -23.48 -2.10 19.85
C ASP A 26 -22.13 -2.25 19.11
N ASN A 27 -22.15 -1.99 17.79
CA ASN A 27 -20.97 -2.07 16.92
C ASN A 27 -20.10 -0.80 17.06
N ARG A 28 -20.13 -0.16 18.23
CA ARG A 28 -19.21 0.93 18.54
C ARG A 28 -17.87 0.36 18.98
N PRO A 29 -16.76 1.00 18.59
CA PRO A 29 -15.45 0.68 19.13
C PRO A 29 -15.44 0.77 20.66
N GLY A 30 -14.72 -0.17 21.29
CA GLY A 30 -14.61 -0.26 22.74
C GLY A 30 -13.49 -1.22 23.17
N PRO A 31 -13.29 -1.45 24.48
CA PRO A 31 -12.26 -2.36 24.97
C PRO A 31 -12.47 -3.79 24.45
N ILE A 32 -11.39 -4.55 24.28
CA ILE A 32 -11.49 -5.97 23.87
C ILE A 32 -12.08 -6.80 25.02
N PRO A 33 -13.20 -7.52 24.83
CA PRO A 33 -13.74 -8.41 25.85
C PRO A 33 -12.79 -9.57 26.16
N ASP A 34 -12.69 -9.97 27.42
CA ASP A 34 -11.80 -11.06 27.86
C ASP A 34 -12.04 -12.37 27.10
N ARG A 35 -13.31 -12.68 26.84
CA ARG A 35 -13.70 -13.85 26.05
C ARG A 35 -13.13 -13.79 24.62
N LEU A 36 -13.28 -12.65 23.95
CA LEU A 36 -12.75 -12.45 22.59
C LEU A 36 -11.22 -12.56 22.58
N ARG A 37 -10.57 -11.96 23.59
CA ARG A 37 -9.12 -12.05 23.76
C ARG A 37 -8.65 -13.50 23.92
N ALA A 38 -9.29 -14.27 24.79
CA ALA A 38 -8.93 -15.65 25.06
C ALA A 38 -9.19 -16.57 23.86
N GLU A 39 -10.39 -16.53 23.27
CA GLU A 39 -10.77 -17.36 22.13
C GLU A 39 -9.95 -17.03 20.88
N GLY A 40 -9.74 -15.73 20.61
CA GLY A 40 -8.98 -15.23 19.47
C GLY A 40 -7.47 -15.24 19.67
N LYS A 41 -6.97 -15.58 20.86
CA LYS A 41 -5.55 -15.44 21.25
C LYS A 41 -5.00 -14.05 20.88
N ILE A 42 -5.76 -13.00 21.20
CA ILE A 42 -5.43 -11.63 20.83
C ILE A 42 -4.33 -11.09 21.77
N ASP A 43 -3.21 -10.68 21.20
CA ASP A 43 -2.07 -10.15 21.95
C ASP A 43 -2.45 -8.94 22.82
N LYS A 44 -1.76 -8.76 23.96
CA LYS A 44 -1.98 -7.64 24.89
C LYS A 44 -1.59 -6.29 24.29
N PHE A 45 -0.89 -6.24 23.17
CA PHE A 45 -0.71 -5.00 22.41
C PHE A 45 -2.06 -4.38 22.02
N TYR A 46 -3.02 -5.21 21.60
CA TYR A 46 -4.35 -4.74 21.20
C TYR A 46 -5.22 -4.46 22.42
N GLN A 47 -5.80 -3.28 22.50
CA GLN A 47 -6.61 -2.80 23.63
C GLN A 47 -8.04 -2.44 23.23
N LYS A 48 -8.25 -2.08 21.97
CA LYS A 48 -9.54 -1.66 21.43
C LYS A 48 -10.00 -2.61 20.33
N HIS A 49 -11.32 -2.79 20.21
CA HIS A 49 -11.93 -3.56 19.14
C HIS A 49 -13.28 -2.99 18.69
N VAL A 50 -13.71 -3.41 17.51
CA VAL A 50 -15.10 -3.38 17.05
C VAL A 50 -15.42 -4.67 16.29
N ASP A 51 -16.69 -5.10 16.31
CA ASP A 51 -17.15 -6.30 15.61
C ASP A 51 -17.61 -5.96 14.18
N ALA A 52 -16.99 -6.59 13.17
CA ALA A 52 -17.38 -6.46 11.77
C ALA A 52 -18.08 -7.74 11.30
N GLY A 53 -19.32 -7.97 11.75
CA GLY A 53 -20.10 -9.17 11.41
C GLY A 53 -19.48 -10.47 11.96
N GLY A 54 -18.79 -10.37 13.10
CA GLY A 54 -18.07 -11.47 13.74
C GLY A 54 -16.59 -11.55 13.38
N LEU A 55 -16.10 -10.72 12.45
CA LEU A 55 -14.67 -10.54 12.22
C LEU A 55 -14.13 -9.45 13.17
N PRO A 56 -13.19 -9.78 14.07
CA PRO A 56 -12.64 -8.77 14.97
C PRO A 56 -11.81 -7.74 14.21
N VAL A 57 -12.11 -6.47 14.43
CA VAL A 57 -11.24 -5.35 14.06
C VAL A 57 -10.60 -4.84 15.34
N VAL A 58 -9.27 -4.83 15.42
CA VAL A 58 -8.51 -4.56 16.63
C VAL A 58 -7.46 -3.48 16.40
N GLY A 59 -7.10 -2.75 17.46
CA GLY A 59 -6.01 -1.80 17.47
C GLY A 59 -5.46 -1.61 18.88
N SER A 60 -4.36 -0.87 19.00
CA SER A 60 -3.78 -0.54 20.30
C SER A 60 -4.68 0.43 21.09
N GLU A 61 -4.22 0.90 22.25
CA GLU A 61 -4.90 1.97 22.98
C GLU A 61 -4.86 3.32 22.25
N ARG A 62 -3.88 3.51 21.36
CA ARG A 62 -3.61 4.77 20.65
C ARG A 62 -4.53 5.01 19.46
N ILE A 63 -5.16 3.95 18.94
CA ILE A 63 -6.01 4.02 17.73
C ILE A 63 -7.26 4.85 17.99
N SER A 64 -7.70 5.67 17.02
CA SER A 64 -9.01 6.32 17.12
C SER A 64 -10.15 5.32 16.94
N ASP A 65 -11.29 5.61 17.58
CA ASP A 65 -12.52 4.84 17.36
C ASP A 65 -12.97 4.93 15.89
N ASN A 66 -12.82 6.10 15.27
CA ASN A 66 -13.18 6.32 13.87
C ASN A 66 -12.41 5.40 12.91
N ALA A 67 -11.13 5.11 13.17
CA ALA A 67 -10.36 4.20 12.34
C ALA A 67 -10.88 2.76 12.43
N LEU A 68 -11.19 2.28 13.64
CA LEU A 68 -11.77 0.95 13.85
C LEU A 68 -13.16 0.85 13.21
N ALA A 69 -14.01 1.86 13.41
CA ALA A 69 -15.33 1.93 12.81
C ALA A 69 -15.28 1.96 11.28
N GLU A 70 -14.34 2.72 10.70
CA GLU A 70 -14.15 2.79 9.25
C GLU A 70 -13.73 1.45 8.65
N ALA A 71 -12.76 0.76 9.26
CA ALA A 71 -12.36 -0.58 8.82
C ALA A 71 -13.53 -1.56 8.89
N ALA A 72 -14.31 -1.55 9.97
CA ALA A 72 -15.50 -2.41 10.11
C ALA A 72 -16.57 -2.10 9.05
N TRP A 73 -16.79 -0.81 8.74
CA TRP A 73 -17.70 -0.39 7.68
C TRP A 73 -17.24 -0.89 6.31
N ILE A 74 -15.94 -0.77 5.98
CA ILE A 74 -15.39 -1.28 4.71
C ILE A 74 -15.54 -2.80 4.61
N VAL A 75 -15.25 -3.57 5.68
CA VAL A 75 -15.46 -5.03 5.71
C VAL A 75 -16.92 -5.35 5.36
N GLY A 76 -17.86 -4.68 6.02
CA GLY A 76 -19.29 -4.86 5.77
C GLY A 76 -19.69 -4.52 4.33
N ARG A 77 -19.13 -3.44 3.75
CA ARG A 77 -19.45 -3.06 2.37
C ARG A 77 -18.87 -4.02 1.33
N MET A 78 -17.64 -4.48 1.50
CA MET A 78 -17.01 -5.42 0.57
C MET A 78 -17.72 -6.78 0.59
N LEU A 79 -18.06 -7.30 1.78
CA LEU A 79 -18.66 -8.63 1.95
C LEU A 79 -20.17 -8.65 2.16
N ASP A 80 -20.88 -7.55 1.93
CA ASP A 80 -22.34 -7.55 2.02
C ASP A 80 -22.95 -8.63 1.09
N GLY A 81 -23.87 -9.43 1.62
CA GLY A 81 -24.41 -10.63 0.95
C GLY A 81 -23.47 -11.84 0.84
N ARG A 82 -22.27 -11.81 1.43
CA ARG A 82 -21.26 -12.89 1.43
C ARG A 82 -20.89 -13.36 2.84
N ASP A 83 -21.92 -13.65 3.63
CA ASP A 83 -21.76 -14.20 5.00
C ASP A 83 -20.99 -15.53 5.01
N ASP A 84 -21.06 -16.29 3.91
CA ASP A 84 -20.30 -17.52 3.69
C ASP A 84 -18.78 -17.28 3.72
N ILE A 85 -18.30 -16.26 3.01
CA ILE A 85 -16.88 -15.86 3.01
C ILE A 85 -16.51 -15.32 4.40
N LEU A 86 -17.33 -14.43 4.96
CA LEU A 86 -17.05 -13.84 6.27
C LEU A 86 -16.94 -14.92 7.36
N GLN A 87 -17.83 -15.91 7.34
CA GLN A 87 -17.80 -17.06 8.23
C GLN A 87 -16.54 -17.92 8.02
N ALA A 88 -16.15 -18.18 6.77
CA ALA A 88 -14.93 -18.91 6.47
C ALA A 88 -13.67 -18.18 6.97
N MET A 89 -13.60 -16.84 6.82
CA MET A 89 -12.51 -16.02 7.37
C MET A 89 -12.45 -16.09 8.90
N ARG A 90 -13.61 -16.05 9.57
CA ARG A 90 -13.71 -16.22 11.04
C ARG A 90 -13.23 -17.59 11.49
N GLN A 91 -13.59 -18.66 10.77
CA GLN A 91 -13.09 -20.02 11.05
C GLN A 91 -11.57 -20.13 10.82
N SER A 92 -11.03 -19.36 9.88
CA SER A 92 -9.59 -19.15 9.67
C SER A 92 -8.94 -18.24 10.74
N ARG A 93 -9.69 -17.78 11.75
CA ARG A 93 -9.24 -16.87 12.84
C ARG A 93 -8.67 -15.54 12.35
N VAL A 94 -9.15 -15.07 11.21
CA VAL A 94 -8.75 -13.78 10.65
C VAL A 94 -9.20 -12.66 11.58
N ARG A 95 -8.35 -11.64 11.72
CA ARG A 95 -8.71 -10.34 12.31
C ARG A 95 -8.14 -9.22 11.46
N VAL A 96 -8.76 -8.06 11.54
CA VAL A 96 -8.23 -6.80 11.00
C VAL A 96 -7.45 -6.09 12.09
N ALA A 97 -6.19 -5.74 11.86
CA ALA A 97 -5.37 -4.95 12.77
C ALA A 97 -5.16 -3.55 12.19
N VAL A 98 -5.67 -2.52 12.87
CA VAL A 98 -5.48 -1.14 12.45
C VAL A 98 -4.35 -0.53 13.27
N MET A 99 -3.31 -0.05 12.57
CA MET A 99 -2.18 0.66 13.17
C MET A 99 -2.56 2.12 13.37
N ALA A 100 -2.31 2.67 14.55
CA ALA A 100 -2.38 4.11 14.76
C ALA A 100 -1.38 4.83 13.83
N ALA A 101 -1.60 6.13 13.60
CA ALA A 101 -0.77 6.91 12.67
C ALA A 101 0.74 6.93 12.98
N ASP A 102 1.13 6.60 14.22
CA ASP A 102 2.53 6.51 14.64
C ASP A 102 2.98 5.09 15.05
N GLU A 103 2.19 4.09 14.65
CA GLU A 103 2.52 2.68 14.74
C GLU A 103 2.81 2.13 13.34
N TYR A 104 3.77 1.23 13.23
CA TYR A 104 4.29 0.72 11.96
C TYR A 104 4.12 -0.80 11.86
N THR A 105 4.31 -1.33 10.65
CA THR A 105 4.06 -2.76 10.35
C THR A 105 4.70 -3.68 11.37
N THR A 106 5.96 -3.46 11.74
CA THR A 106 6.67 -4.35 12.67
C THR A 106 6.42 -4.03 14.15
N ASP A 107 5.55 -3.06 14.48
CA ASP A 107 5.04 -2.89 15.84
C ASP A 107 3.86 -3.81 16.13
N LEU A 108 3.17 -4.29 15.09
CA LEU A 108 2.16 -5.33 15.24
C LEU A 108 2.83 -6.65 15.71
N PRO A 109 2.30 -7.31 16.74
CA PRO A 109 2.88 -8.55 17.28
C PRO A 109 3.13 -9.63 16.22
N GLU A 110 2.22 -9.77 15.26
CA GLU A 110 2.25 -10.75 14.18
C GLU A 110 3.28 -10.44 13.08
N HIS A 111 3.87 -9.25 13.11
CA HIS A 111 4.84 -8.76 12.12
C HIS A 111 6.17 -8.32 12.77
N GLY A 112 6.30 -8.35 14.10
CA GLY A 112 7.49 -7.87 14.81
C GLY A 112 8.80 -8.63 14.52
N ARG A 113 8.70 -9.81 13.89
CA ARG A 113 9.85 -10.61 13.45
C ARG A 113 10.38 -10.21 12.07
N LEU A 114 9.67 -9.39 11.31
CA LEU A 114 10.11 -8.95 9.98
C LEU A 114 11.38 -8.11 10.11
N LYS A 115 12.38 -8.42 9.27
CA LYS A 115 13.67 -7.73 9.21
C LYS A 115 14.05 -7.40 7.76
N PRO A 116 14.77 -6.31 7.52
CA PRO A 116 15.10 -5.22 8.46
C PRO A 116 13.87 -4.40 8.89
N LYS A 117 13.84 -3.91 10.13
CA LYS A 117 12.67 -3.19 10.68
C LYS A 117 12.32 -1.94 9.86
N LEU A 118 13.32 -1.10 9.58
CA LEU A 118 13.10 0.15 8.83
C LEU A 118 12.60 -0.10 7.40
N PHE A 119 13.09 -1.18 6.76
CA PHE A 119 12.61 -1.57 5.45
C PHE A 119 11.11 -1.90 5.48
N TRP A 120 10.68 -2.79 6.39
CA TRP A 120 9.28 -3.22 6.46
C TRP A 120 8.34 -2.13 6.92
N ASP A 121 8.74 -1.37 7.94
CA ASP A 121 7.97 -0.23 8.44
C ASP A 121 7.76 0.83 7.36
N ARG A 122 8.66 0.92 6.38
CA ARG A 122 8.58 1.85 5.25
C ARG A 122 7.87 1.29 4.03
N ARG A 123 8.08 0.00 3.75
CA ARG A 123 7.61 -0.69 2.54
C ARG A 123 6.11 -0.90 2.54
N ALA A 124 5.48 -0.97 3.71
CA ALA A 124 4.09 -1.37 3.86
C ALA A 124 3.39 -0.54 4.94
N ARG A 125 2.13 -0.16 4.68
CA ARG A 125 1.17 0.31 5.70
C ARG A 125 -0.03 -0.62 5.84
N GLY A 126 0.04 -1.77 5.20
CA GLY A 126 -0.89 -2.86 5.32
C GLY A 126 -0.25 -4.14 4.80
N LEU A 127 -0.76 -5.28 5.24
CA LEU A 127 -0.37 -6.61 4.77
C LEU A 127 -1.60 -7.51 4.80
N GLY A 128 -1.82 -8.28 3.74
CA GLY A 128 -2.88 -9.27 3.63
C GLY A 128 -2.72 -10.44 4.59
N ALA A 129 -3.84 -11.00 5.05
CA ALA A 129 -3.84 -12.18 5.89
C ALA A 129 -3.46 -13.45 5.09
N THR A 130 -2.73 -14.36 5.73
CA THR A 130 -2.43 -15.69 5.22
C THR A 130 -2.95 -16.76 6.19
N PRO A 131 -3.08 -18.04 5.77
CA PRO A 131 -3.47 -19.11 6.69
C PRO A 131 -2.56 -19.26 7.92
N THR A 132 -1.26 -18.96 7.77
CA THR A 132 -0.27 -19.03 8.86
C THR A 132 -0.14 -17.75 9.67
N ASN A 133 -0.54 -16.61 9.08
CA ASN A 133 -0.59 -15.32 9.76
C ASN A 133 -1.96 -14.66 9.46
N PRO A 134 -3.00 -14.99 10.25
CA PRO A 134 -4.38 -14.61 9.96
C PRO A 134 -4.67 -13.17 10.44
N VAL A 135 -3.79 -12.23 10.09
CA VAL A 135 -3.95 -10.80 10.37
C VAL A 135 -3.85 -10.06 9.06
N VAL A 136 -4.92 -9.36 8.71
CA VAL A 136 -4.88 -8.32 7.69
C VAL A 136 -4.67 -7.00 8.39
N SER A 137 -3.73 -6.19 7.92
CA SER A 137 -3.42 -4.91 8.56
C SER A 137 -3.57 -3.72 7.62
N CYS A 138 -3.85 -2.56 8.21
CA CYS A 138 -3.89 -1.27 7.51
C CYS A 138 -3.56 -0.12 8.48
N GLY A 139 -3.29 1.07 7.92
CA GLY A 139 -3.01 2.28 8.68
C GLY A 139 -4.24 3.17 8.85
N GLU A 140 -4.39 3.71 10.06
CA GLU A 140 -5.40 4.73 10.38
C GLU A 140 -5.34 5.95 9.45
N GLU A 141 -4.12 6.38 9.11
CA GLU A 141 -3.90 7.53 8.25
C GLU A 141 -4.53 7.35 6.87
N ASN A 142 -4.56 6.11 6.38
CA ASN A 142 -5.11 5.79 5.07
C ASN A 142 -6.63 5.66 5.12
N LEU A 143 -7.16 4.95 6.13
CA LEU A 143 -8.61 4.80 6.35
C LEU A 143 -9.32 6.15 6.45
N LEU A 144 -8.73 7.08 7.21
CA LEU A 144 -9.35 8.38 7.50
C LEU A 144 -8.89 9.50 6.57
N GLY A 145 -7.83 9.29 5.78
CA GLY A 145 -7.34 10.29 4.81
C GLY A 145 -6.55 11.43 5.44
N PHE A 146 -5.57 11.11 6.28
CA PHE A 146 -4.71 12.08 6.93
C PHE A 146 -3.82 12.81 5.92
N ARG A 147 -3.38 14.01 6.29
CA ARG A 147 -2.35 14.71 5.52
C ARG A 147 -1.06 13.89 5.57
N ARG A 148 -0.41 13.73 4.41
CA ARG A 148 0.77 12.86 4.20
C ARG A 148 0.51 11.34 4.34
N ASP A 149 -0.74 10.89 4.18
CA ASP A 149 -1.02 9.48 3.87
C ASP A 149 -0.09 9.01 2.73
N PRO A 150 0.69 7.92 2.91
CA PRO A 150 1.55 7.37 1.87
C PRO A 150 0.80 6.83 0.65
N TYR A 151 -0.49 6.54 0.79
CA TYR A 151 -1.37 6.00 -0.26
C TYR A 151 -2.56 6.94 -0.52
N PRO A 152 -2.36 8.23 -0.84
CA PRO A 152 -3.41 9.25 -0.76
C PRO A 152 -4.54 9.09 -1.80
N ASN A 153 -4.33 8.26 -2.82
CA ASN A 153 -5.24 8.12 -3.96
C ASN A 153 -5.99 6.77 -3.99
N GLU A 154 -5.81 5.95 -2.97
CA GLU A 154 -6.43 4.63 -2.80
C GLU A 154 -6.62 4.33 -1.31
N ASN A 155 -7.39 3.30 -0.98
CA ASN A 155 -7.44 2.74 0.36
C ASN A 155 -6.77 1.37 0.37
N ILE A 156 -5.56 1.32 0.95
CA ILE A 156 -4.76 0.10 0.99
C ILE A 156 -5.49 -1.03 1.71
N PHE A 157 -6.41 -0.72 2.65
CA PHE A 157 -7.19 -1.77 3.29
C PHE A 157 -8.09 -2.53 2.31
N VAL A 158 -8.61 -1.90 1.26
CA VAL A 158 -9.39 -2.60 0.21
C VAL A 158 -8.50 -3.64 -0.49
N HIS A 159 -7.27 -3.28 -0.80
CA HIS A 159 -6.26 -4.18 -1.38
C HIS A 159 -5.92 -5.34 -0.43
N GLU A 160 -5.51 -5.04 0.79
CA GLU A 160 -5.06 -6.06 1.75
C GLU A 160 -6.22 -6.97 2.18
N PHE A 161 -7.44 -6.43 2.24
CA PHE A 161 -8.62 -7.22 2.52
C PHE A 161 -9.01 -8.11 1.33
N ALA A 162 -8.75 -7.70 0.09
CA ALA A 162 -8.91 -8.57 -1.08
C ALA A 162 -7.98 -9.79 -1.01
N HIS A 163 -6.73 -9.62 -0.58
CA HIS A 163 -5.82 -10.74 -0.29
C HIS A 163 -6.39 -11.65 0.82
N ALA A 164 -6.86 -11.05 1.92
CA ALA A 164 -7.42 -11.81 3.03
C ALA A 164 -8.66 -12.62 2.60
N ILE A 165 -9.59 -12.01 1.86
CA ILE A 165 -10.77 -12.66 1.29
C ILE A 165 -10.33 -13.85 0.44
N HIS A 166 -9.40 -13.66 -0.50
CA HIS A 166 -8.92 -14.73 -1.37
C HIS A 166 -8.27 -15.87 -0.57
N GLY A 167 -7.23 -15.57 0.18
CA GLY A 167 -6.36 -16.58 0.80
C GLY A 167 -6.96 -17.32 1.99
N THR A 168 -7.94 -16.74 2.67
CA THR A 168 -8.44 -17.28 3.96
C THR A 168 -9.94 -17.55 4.02
N GLY A 169 -10.73 -16.95 3.12
CA GLY A 169 -12.18 -17.17 3.03
C GLY A 169 -12.56 -17.91 1.76
N LEU A 170 -12.35 -17.26 0.61
CA LEU A 170 -12.83 -17.71 -0.70
C LEU A 170 -12.26 -19.07 -1.11
N ASN A 171 -10.97 -19.33 -0.88
CA ASN A 171 -10.38 -20.65 -1.18
C ASN A 171 -10.96 -21.80 -0.33
N ARG A 172 -11.70 -21.50 0.74
CA ARG A 172 -12.44 -22.51 1.54
C ARG A 172 -13.86 -22.70 1.04
N VAL A 173 -14.50 -21.62 0.60
CA VAL A 173 -15.89 -21.61 0.10
C VAL A 173 -15.96 -22.14 -1.33
N ASP A 174 -15.03 -21.71 -2.19
CA ASP A 174 -14.85 -22.20 -3.56
C ASP A 174 -13.38 -22.65 -3.75
N PRO A 175 -13.09 -23.95 -3.53
CA PRO A 175 -11.74 -24.50 -3.72
C PRO A 175 -11.22 -24.42 -5.16
N THR A 176 -12.06 -24.07 -6.14
CA THR A 176 -11.63 -23.92 -7.55
C THR A 176 -11.19 -22.50 -7.89
N PHE A 177 -11.48 -21.52 -7.03
CA PHE A 177 -11.29 -20.11 -7.32
C PHE A 177 -9.83 -19.76 -7.67
N ASP A 178 -8.86 -20.14 -6.84
CA ASP A 178 -7.43 -19.84 -7.07
C ASP A 178 -6.93 -20.40 -8.41
N ARG A 179 -7.40 -21.60 -8.82
CA ARG A 179 -7.05 -22.17 -10.13
C ARG A 179 -7.57 -21.30 -11.28
N ARG A 180 -8.81 -20.80 -11.18
CA ARG A 180 -9.42 -19.92 -12.18
C ARG A 180 -8.72 -18.55 -12.22
N LEU A 181 -8.36 -18.01 -11.05
CA LEU A 181 -7.60 -16.78 -10.93
C LEU A 181 -6.20 -16.89 -11.56
N ARG A 182 -5.48 -17.98 -11.32
CA ARG A 182 -4.18 -18.25 -11.97
C ARG A 182 -4.30 -18.33 -13.49
N ALA A 183 -5.34 -18.97 -13.99
CA ALA A 183 -5.60 -19.07 -15.43
C ALA A 183 -5.88 -17.69 -16.04
N ALA A 184 -6.72 -16.87 -15.41
CA ALA A 184 -6.99 -15.50 -15.84
C ALA A 184 -5.73 -14.63 -15.82
N PHE A 185 -4.91 -14.74 -14.76
CA PHE A 185 -3.63 -14.03 -14.68
C PHE A 185 -2.67 -14.42 -15.81
N ALA A 186 -2.54 -15.73 -16.11
CA ALA A 186 -1.70 -16.19 -17.21
C ALA A 186 -2.20 -15.65 -18.55
N ALA A 187 -3.51 -15.73 -18.83
CA ALA A 187 -4.11 -15.19 -20.04
C ALA A 187 -3.93 -13.67 -20.18
N ALA A 188 -4.07 -12.92 -19.07
CA ALA A 188 -3.83 -11.48 -19.05
C ALA A 188 -2.37 -11.14 -19.42
N ASN A 189 -1.40 -11.88 -18.87
CA ASN A 189 0.02 -11.72 -19.20
C ASN A 189 0.33 -12.07 -20.66
N ASP A 190 -0.25 -13.15 -21.19
CA ASP A 190 -0.08 -13.56 -22.59
C ASP A 190 -0.60 -12.50 -23.56
N ARG A 191 -1.67 -11.78 -23.18
CA ARG A 191 -2.20 -10.61 -23.91
C ARG A 191 -1.40 -9.32 -23.67
N GLY A 192 -0.40 -9.33 -22.78
CA GLY A 192 0.36 -8.15 -22.40
C GLY A 192 -0.41 -7.13 -21.57
N LEU A 193 -1.53 -7.53 -20.95
CA LEU A 193 -2.25 -6.68 -20.01
C LEU A 193 -1.42 -6.47 -18.75
N TRP A 194 -1.67 -5.35 -18.05
CA TRP A 194 -1.02 -5.00 -16.78
C TRP A 194 0.50 -4.90 -16.87
N LYS A 195 1.08 -4.88 -18.08
CA LYS A 195 2.53 -4.81 -18.27
C LYS A 195 3.10 -3.60 -17.52
N ASN A 196 4.17 -3.86 -16.76
CA ASN A 196 4.87 -2.89 -15.92
C ASN A 196 4.08 -2.35 -14.73
N THR A 197 2.87 -2.85 -14.45
CA THR A 197 2.10 -2.48 -13.25
C THR A 197 2.33 -3.47 -12.10
N TYR A 198 1.86 -3.10 -10.91
CA TYR A 198 1.91 -3.96 -9.73
C TYR A 198 1.04 -5.21 -9.88
N ALA A 199 -0.11 -5.09 -10.57
CA ALA A 199 -1.00 -6.20 -10.89
C ALA A 199 -0.32 -7.34 -11.68
N ALA A 200 0.71 -7.04 -12.48
CA ALA A 200 1.47 -8.06 -13.21
C ALA A 200 2.49 -8.84 -12.36
N THR A 201 2.69 -8.48 -11.09
CA THR A 201 3.70 -9.11 -10.23
C THR A 201 3.41 -10.59 -9.99
N ASN A 202 2.17 -10.93 -9.64
CA ASN A 202 1.69 -12.30 -9.48
C ASN A 202 0.15 -12.33 -9.44
N HIS A 203 -0.44 -13.52 -9.55
CA HIS A 203 -1.91 -13.71 -9.51
C HIS A 203 -2.61 -13.16 -8.26
N SER A 204 -1.94 -13.05 -7.10
CA SER A 204 -2.54 -12.49 -5.89
C SER A 204 -2.61 -10.96 -5.95
N GLU A 205 -1.56 -10.29 -6.46
CA GLU A 205 -1.58 -8.83 -6.72
C GLU A 205 -2.57 -8.49 -7.83
N TYR A 206 -2.60 -9.30 -8.89
CA TYR A 206 -3.59 -9.21 -9.96
C TYR A 206 -5.03 -9.22 -9.42
N TRP A 207 -5.31 -10.10 -8.46
CA TRP A 207 -6.60 -10.10 -7.78
C TRP A 207 -6.84 -8.83 -6.97
N ALA A 208 -5.91 -8.45 -6.09
CA ALA A 208 -6.11 -7.32 -5.19
C ALA A 208 -6.26 -5.99 -5.93
N GLU A 209 -5.44 -5.74 -6.94
CA GLU A 209 -5.53 -4.59 -7.85
C GLU A 209 -6.84 -4.58 -8.63
N GLY A 210 -7.27 -5.76 -9.12
CA GLY A 210 -8.58 -5.93 -9.75
C GLY A 210 -9.74 -5.60 -8.83
N VAL A 211 -9.66 -5.99 -7.56
CA VAL A 211 -10.68 -5.69 -6.55
C VAL A 211 -10.71 -4.20 -6.22
N GLN A 212 -9.55 -3.54 -6.10
CA GLN A 212 -9.52 -2.08 -5.96
C GLN A 212 -10.20 -1.41 -7.16
N SER A 213 -9.88 -1.82 -8.39
CA SER A 213 -10.54 -1.28 -9.58
C SER A 213 -12.04 -1.60 -9.58
N TRP A 214 -12.45 -2.79 -9.14
CA TRP A 214 -13.86 -3.17 -9.02
C TRP A 214 -14.66 -2.26 -8.06
N PHE A 215 -14.00 -1.70 -7.04
CA PHE A 215 -14.58 -0.75 -6.11
C PHE A 215 -14.27 0.72 -6.44
N ASP A 216 -13.68 1.02 -7.60
CA ASP A 216 -13.24 2.34 -8.06
C ASP A 216 -12.20 3.01 -7.13
N ASP A 217 -11.35 2.20 -6.48
CA ASP A 217 -10.36 2.64 -5.49
C ASP A 217 -8.90 2.53 -5.97
N ASN A 218 -8.65 2.06 -7.19
CA ASN A 218 -7.27 1.91 -7.66
C ASN A 218 -6.62 3.28 -7.97
N ALA A 219 -5.32 3.40 -7.72
CA ALA A 219 -4.54 4.62 -7.83
C ALA A 219 -4.47 5.16 -9.27
N PRO A 220 -4.26 6.48 -9.47
CA PRO A 220 -4.01 7.06 -10.77
C PRO A 220 -2.74 6.49 -11.40
N PRO A 221 -2.59 6.59 -12.75
CA PRO A 221 -1.38 6.13 -13.42
C PRO A 221 -0.12 6.71 -12.78
N ASP A 222 0.81 5.81 -12.43
CA ASP A 222 2.11 6.13 -11.86
C ASP A 222 3.12 5.02 -12.19
N ALA A 223 4.24 4.93 -11.46
CA ALA A 223 5.27 3.91 -11.68
C ALA A 223 4.81 2.46 -11.40
N LEU A 224 3.64 2.27 -10.80
CA LEU A 224 3.07 0.99 -10.38
C LEU A 224 1.66 0.75 -10.95
N HIS A 225 0.94 1.78 -11.40
CA HIS A 225 -0.46 1.67 -11.84
C HIS A 225 -0.66 2.19 -13.27
N ASN A 226 -1.69 1.68 -13.95
CA ASN A 226 -2.15 2.17 -15.25
C ASN A 226 -3.48 2.93 -15.11
N ASP A 227 -4.21 3.13 -16.22
CA ASP A 227 -5.47 3.87 -16.25
C ASP A 227 -6.72 3.03 -15.89
N VAL A 228 -6.55 1.75 -15.55
CA VAL A 228 -7.65 0.80 -15.27
C VAL A 228 -8.11 0.92 -13.82
N ARG A 229 -8.66 2.09 -13.48
CA ARG A 229 -8.95 2.46 -12.09
C ARG A 229 -10.34 2.13 -11.58
N THR A 230 -11.27 1.94 -12.49
CA THR A 230 -12.70 1.83 -12.19
C THR A 230 -13.24 0.51 -12.67
N ARG A 231 -14.39 0.09 -12.12
CA ARG A 231 -15.08 -1.14 -12.52
C ARG A 231 -15.39 -1.12 -14.01
N THR A 232 -15.83 0.02 -14.51
CA THR A 232 -16.12 0.22 -15.94
C THR A 232 -14.87 -0.04 -16.76
N ARG A 233 -13.74 0.58 -16.42
CA ARG A 233 -12.47 0.34 -17.11
C ARG A 233 -12.00 -1.10 -16.98
N LEU A 234 -12.16 -1.73 -15.82
CA LEU A 234 -11.79 -3.12 -15.61
C LEU A 234 -12.61 -4.07 -16.50
N LYS A 235 -13.93 -3.86 -16.62
CA LYS A 235 -14.80 -4.64 -17.51
C LYS A 235 -14.39 -4.52 -18.98
N GLU A 236 -13.92 -3.35 -19.40
CA GLU A 236 -13.44 -3.10 -20.77
C GLU A 236 -12.06 -3.70 -21.02
N TYR A 237 -11.13 -3.50 -20.08
CA TYR A 237 -9.71 -3.82 -20.23
C TYR A 237 -9.40 -5.29 -19.95
N ASP A 238 -9.96 -5.84 -18.87
CA ASP A 238 -9.75 -7.23 -18.45
C ASP A 238 -11.07 -7.89 -18.00
N PRO A 239 -11.93 -8.26 -18.97
CA PRO A 239 -13.25 -8.82 -18.67
C PRO A 239 -13.20 -10.14 -17.89
N GLU A 240 -12.09 -10.89 -17.94
CA GLU A 240 -11.92 -12.15 -17.19
C GLU A 240 -11.73 -11.86 -15.69
N LEU A 241 -10.86 -10.91 -15.34
CA LEU A 241 -10.73 -10.45 -13.96
C LEU A 241 -12.03 -9.82 -13.45
N ALA A 242 -12.66 -8.98 -14.28
CA ALA A 242 -13.93 -8.36 -13.96
C ALA A 242 -15.02 -9.40 -13.64
N LYS A 243 -15.04 -10.51 -14.38
CA LYS A 243 -15.96 -11.63 -14.13
C LYS A 243 -15.70 -12.27 -12.76
N LEU A 244 -14.44 -12.54 -12.40
CA LEU A 244 -14.10 -13.08 -11.09
C LEU A 244 -14.52 -12.14 -9.95
N CYS A 245 -14.29 -10.83 -10.10
CA CYS A 245 -14.76 -9.84 -9.13
C CYS A 245 -16.30 -9.81 -9.05
N GLY A 246 -16.99 -9.89 -10.19
CA GLY A 246 -18.45 -9.93 -10.26
C GLY A 246 -19.06 -11.18 -9.62
N GLU A 247 -18.43 -12.34 -9.75
CA GLU A 247 -18.85 -13.58 -9.08
C GLU A 247 -18.72 -13.46 -7.55
N VAL A 248 -17.67 -12.80 -7.06
CA VAL A 248 -17.42 -12.69 -5.62
C VAL A 248 -18.26 -11.59 -4.98
N PHE A 249 -18.27 -10.40 -5.58
CA PHE A 249 -18.83 -9.19 -4.99
C PHE A 249 -20.18 -8.76 -5.58
N GLY A 250 -20.61 -9.37 -6.69
CA GLY A 250 -21.78 -8.90 -7.44
C GLY A 250 -21.57 -7.54 -8.09
N ASP A 251 -22.49 -7.13 -8.95
CA ASP A 251 -22.46 -5.81 -9.62
C ASP A 251 -23.23 -4.72 -8.84
N ARG A 252 -23.01 -4.66 -7.53
CA ARG A 252 -23.69 -3.71 -6.64
C ARG A 252 -23.26 -2.26 -6.93
N ALA A 253 -24.13 -1.31 -6.61
CA ALA A 253 -23.90 0.11 -6.89
C ALA A 253 -22.76 0.73 -6.05
N TRP A 254 -22.42 0.15 -4.90
CA TRP A 254 -21.40 0.71 -4.01
C TRP A 254 -20.03 0.78 -4.70
N ARG A 255 -19.36 1.92 -4.50
CA ARG A 255 -17.97 2.21 -4.86
C ARG A 255 -17.33 2.88 -3.67
N TYR A 256 -16.07 2.57 -3.42
CA TYR A 256 -15.34 3.22 -2.36
C TYR A 256 -15.15 4.70 -2.70
N LYS A 257 -15.22 5.53 -1.66
CA LYS A 257 -14.85 6.94 -1.66
C LYS A 257 -14.17 7.22 -0.34
N ARG A 258 -13.26 8.19 -0.28
CA ARG A 258 -12.66 8.57 1.01
C ARG A 258 -13.72 9.18 1.93
N PRO A 259 -13.60 9.06 3.27
CA PRO A 259 -14.59 9.61 4.19
C PRO A 259 -14.93 11.09 3.97
N ALA A 260 -13.96 11.91 3.57
CA ALA A 260 -14.22 13.34 3.27
C ALA A 260 -15.16 13.59 2.08
N GLU A 261 -15.34 12.62 1.19
CA GLU A 261 -16.09 12.72 -0.07
C GLU A 261 -17.47 12.04 -0.01
N ARG A 262 -17.78 11.40 1.12
CA ARG A 262 -19.01 10.63 1.32
C ARG A 262 -20.16 11.51 1.79
N LYS A 263 -21.38 11.06 1.50
CA LYS A 263 -22.62 11.62 2.06
C LYS A 263 -22.67 11.40 3.58
N PRO A 264 -23.42 12.21 4.34
CA PRO A 264 -23.56 12.04 5.79
C PRO A 264 -23.95 10.62 6.23
N GLU A 265 -24.86 9.96 5.51
CA GLU A 265 -25.33 8.59 5.82
C GLU A 265 -24.18 7.57 5.79
N ASP A 266 -23.29 7.66 4.79
CA ASP A 266 -22.10 6.79 4.65
C ASP A 266 -20.96 7.19 5.60
N ARG A 267 -21.19 8.15 6.52
CA ARG A 267 -20.27 8.59 7.57
C ARG A 267 -20.89 8.50 8.97
N ALA A 268 -22.08 7.91 9.10
CA ALA A 268 -22.78 7.83 10.37
C ALA A 268 -21.98 7.10 11.47
N HIS A 269 -21.09 6.18 11.08
CA HIS A 269 -20.19 5.46 11.98
C HIS A 269 -18.95 6.28 12.41
N LEU A 270 -18.70 7.43 11.79
CA LEU A 270 -17.54 8.29 12.06
C LEU A 270 -17.92 9.47 12.96
N VAL A 271 -18.16 9.18 14.24
CA VAL A 271 -18.63 10.17 15.21
C VAL A 271 -17.60 11.29 15.37
N GLY A 272 -18.04 12.54 15.18
CA GLY A 272 -17.20 13.73 15.33
C GLY A 272 -16.08 13.86 14.29
N TYR A 273 -16.12 13.09 13.20
CA TYR A 273 -15.12 13.17 12.14
C TYR A 273 -15.14 14.53 11.43
N ASP A 274 -14.00 15.22 11.47
CA ASP A 274 -13.72 16.42 10.69
C ASP A 274 -12.38 16.23 9.96
N PRO A 275 -12.35 16.19 8.61
CA PRO A 275 -11.10 16.03 7.87
C PRO A 275 -10.09 17.15 8.13
N LYS A 276 -10.52 18.32 8.60
CA LYS A 276 -9.65 19.47 8.88
C LYS A 276 -8.87 19.34 10.18
N THR A 277 -9.32 18.48 11.09
CA THR A 277 -8.69 18.28 12.42
C THR A 277 -7.83 17.02 12.47
N LEU A 278 -7.84 16.21 11.39
CA LEU A 278 -7.03 15.00 11.31
C LEU A 278 -5.53 15.33 11.42
N PRO A 279 -4.75 14.48 12.10
CA PRO A 279 -3.33 14.71 12.24
C PRO A 279 -2.62 14.50 10.89
N ARG A 280 -1.33 14.81 10.90
CA ARG A 280 -0.43 14.54 9.78
C ARG A 280 0.31 13.23 10.05
N PHE A 281 0.32 12.31 9.09
CA PHE A 281 1.15 11.12 9.16
C PHE A 281 2.64 11.48 9.10
N ARG A 282 3.46 10.75 9.85
CA ARG A 282 4.91 10.88 9.84
C ARG A 282 5.52 9.49 9.87
N TRP A 283 6.60 9.32 9.12
CA TRP A 283 7.41 8.11 9.23
C TRP A 283 8.26 8.13 10.49
N ARG A 284 8.58 6.93 11.00
CA ARG A 284 9.43 6.75 12.16
C ARG A 284 10.80 7.40 11.92
N GLU A 285 11.26 8.18 12.88
CA GLU A 285 12.64 8.63 12.90
C GLU A 285 13.57 7.50 13.32
N ALA A 286 14.68 7.35 12.59
CA ALA A 286 15.67 6.32 12.84
C ALA A 286 17.08 6.94 12.84
N PRO A 287 17.93 6.62 13.84
CA PRO A 287 19.30 7.09 13.90
C PRO A 287 20.04 6.80 12.60
N LEU A 288 20.87 7.73 12.14
CA LEU A 288 21.71 7.54 10.97
C LEU A 288 22.96 6.75 11.37
N VAL A 289 23.19 5.59 10.75
CA VAL A 289 24.44 4.84 10.89
C VAL A 289 25.49 5.36 9.90
N ASP A 290 26.76 5.03 10.10
CA ASP A 290 27.87 5.49 9.24
C ASP A 290 27.68 5.10 7.76
N HIS A 291 27.14 3.91 7.51
CA HIS A 291 26.97 3.35 6.17
C HIS A 291 25.55 2.78 5.93
N PRO A 292 24.51 3.64 5.81
CA PRO A 292 23.15 3.17 5.68
C PRO A 292 22.95 2.56 4.30
N ARG A 293 22.18 1.47 4.25
CA ARG A 293 21.84 0.78 3.00
C ARG A 293 20.48 1.21 2.48
N VAL A 294 20.39 1.41 1.16
CA VAL A 294 19.17 1.84 0.48
C VAL A 294 18.93 1.00 -0.77
N THR A 295 17.69 0.63 -1.03
CA THR A 295 17.27 0.04 -2.30
C THR A 295 16.51 1.06 -3.12
N VAL A 296 16.95 1.27 -4.36
CA VAL A 296 16.25 2.01 -5.41
C VAL A 296 15.56 0.99 -6.30
N GLN A 297 14.24 0.89 -6.18
CA GLN A 297 13.42 -0.02 -6.99
C GLN A 297 13.04 0.67 -8.29
N THR A 298 13.30 0.03 -9.43
CA THR A 298 13.01 0.62 -10.75
C THR A 298 12.25 -0.34 -11.65
N ALA A 299 11.69 0.17 -12.75
CA ALA A 299 11.14 -0.68 -13.80
C ALA A 299 12.20 -1.55 -14.52
N ALA A 300 13.49 -1.22 -14.39
CA ALA A 300 14.59 -1.97 -15.00
C ALA A 300 15.22 -3.03 -14.08
N GLY A 301 14.87 -3.04 -12.79
CA GLY A 301 15.49 -3.85 -11.74
C GLY A 301 15.84 -3.02 -10.50
N ASP A 302 16.26 -3.68 -9.42
CA ASP A 302 16.62 -3.01 -8.16
C ASP A 302 18.12 -2.68 -8.14
N ILE A 303 18.46 -1.50 -7.60
CA ILE A 303 19.84 -1.07 -7.33
C ILE A 303 19.99 -0.91 -5.81
N GLU A 304 20.99 -1.57 -5.23
CA GLU A 304 21.32 -1.38 -3.81
C GLU A 304 22.52 -0.46 -3.65
N LEU A 305 22.38 0.48 -2.73
CA LEU A 305 23.34 1.53 -2.42
C LEU A 305 23.84 1.36 -0.99
N GLU A 306 25.13 1.58 -0.79
CA GLU A 306 25.72 1.86 0.52
C GLU A 306 26.10 3.34 0.53
N LEU A 307 25.48 4.12 1.41
CA LEU A 307 25.77 5.55 1.52
C LEU A 307 26.94 5.80 2.49
N ASP A 308 27.53 6.98 2.43
CA ASP A 308 28.62 7.41 3.31
C ASP A 308 28.17 8.58 4.18
N ALA A 309 27.45 8.27 5.26
CA ALA A 309 26.99 9.28 6.22
C ALA A 309 28.14 9.90 7.01
N LYS A 310 29.28 9.20 7.09
CA LYS A 310 30.46 9.64 7.82
C LYS A 310 31.30 10.64 7.01
N GLY A 311 31.58 10.32 5.75
CA GLY A 311 32.36 11.18 4.85
C GLY A 311 31.53 12.27 4.16
N ALA A 312 30.24 12.04 3.92
CA ALA A 312 29.33 12.97 3.27
C ALA A 312 27.98 13.12 4.01
N PRO A 313 28.00 13.61 5.27
CA PRO A 313 26.81 13.65 6.13
C PRO A 313 25.65 14.46 5.54
N GLU A 314 25.91 15.65 4.99
CA GLU A 314 24.85 16.53 4.50
C GLU A 314 24.21 16.02 3.20
N ALA A 315 25.01 15.44 2.30
CA ALA A 315 24.48 14.79 1.09
C ALA A 315 23.66 13.54 1.43
N THR A 316 24.16 12.70 2.33
CA THR A 316 23.43 11.51 2.81
C THR A 316 22.12 11.90 3.51
N LYS A 317 22.14 12.90 4.41
CA LYS A 317 20.94 13.42 5.07
C LYS A 317 19.94 13.98 4.06
N ARG A 318 20.39 14.77 3.08
CA ARG A 318 19.52 15.35 2.05
C ARG A 318 18.83 14.26 1.23
N PHE A 319 19.60 13.30 0.70
CA PHE A 319 19.07 12.17 -0.05
C PHE A 319 18.06 11.37 0.77
N LEU A 320 18.40 11.02 2.02
CA LEU A 320 17.52 10.26 2.89
C LEU A 320 16.27 11.04 3.30
N LYS A 321 16.33 12.36 3.53
CA LYS A 321 15.14 13.18 3.80
C LYS A 321 14.18 13.17 2.61
N ILE A 322 14.68 13.33 1.38
CA ILE A 322 13.87 13.28 0.16
C ILE A 322 13.27 11.88 -0.03
N ALA A 323 14.09 10.83 0.08
CA ALA A 323 13.62 9.44 0.00
C ALA A 323 12.55 9.14 1.06
N ASN A 324 12.79 9.57 2.30
CA ASN A 324 11.90 9.37 3.44
C ASN A 324 10.62 10.24 3.39
N ASP A 325 10.59 11.27 2.57
CA ASP A 325 9.38 12.04 2.32
C ASP A 325 8.60 11.55 1.09
N GLY A 326 9.14 10.53 0.39
CA GLY A 326 8.54 9.97 -0.82
C GLY A 326 8.95 10.70 -2.10
N GLY A 327 9.90 11.63 -2.05
CA GLY A 327 10.25 12.48 -3.20
C GLY A 327 10.80 11.74 -4.41
N TYR A 328 11.37 10.55 -4.21
CA TYR A 328 11.79 9.68 -5.33
C TYR A 328 10.73 8.65 -5.74
N HIS A 329 9.61 8.52 -5.02
CA HIS A 329 8.56 7.54 -5.36
C HIS A 329 7.78 8.05 -6.56
N SER A 330 7.72 7.26 -7.63
CA SER A 330 7.25 7.70 -8.96
C SER A 330 8.10 8.86 -9.54
N GLY A 331 9.37 8.92 -9.14
CA GLY A 331 10.41 9.67 -9.85
C GLY A 331 10.90 8.89 -11.07
N ARG A 332 11.97 9.34 -11.72
CA ARG A 332 12.46 8.67 -12.94
C ARG A 332 13.95 8.87 -13.17
N PHE A 333 14.61 7.88 -13.74
CA PHE A 333 15.84 8.12 -14.50
C PHE A 333 15.46 8.68 -15.87
N ASP A 334 15.72 9.97 -16.07
CA ASP A 334 15.37 10.72 -17.29
C ASP A 334 16.58 11.34 -18.00
N ARG A 335 17.76 11.25 -17.40
CA ARG A 335 19.01 11.76 -17.98
C ARG A 335 20.06 10.67 -18.06
N ALA A 336 20.81 10.66 -19.15
CA ALA A 336 22.01 9.85 -19.28
C ALA A 336 23.05 10.57 -20.15
N THR A 337 24.32 10.46 -19.78
CA THR A 337 25.44 10.93 -20.60
C THR A 337 26.44 9.81 -20.72
N THR A 338 26.78 9.42 -21.94
CA THR A 338 27.80 8.41 -22.24
C THR A 338 29.11 9.07 -22.67
N THR A 339 30.24 8.45 -22.35
CA THR A 339 31.53 8.77 -22.98
C THR A 339 31.44 8.40 -24.47
N ALA A 340 31.77 9.33 -25.36
CA ALA A 340 31.79 9.05 -26.79
C ALA A 340 32.91 8.05 -27.14
N ARG A 341 32.56 6.78 -27.43
CA ARG A 341 33.26 5.93 -28.40
C ARG A 341 32.28 4.96 -29.04
N ALA A 342 31.96 5.23 -30.30
CA ALA A 342 31.07 4.44 -31.13
C ALA A 342 31.80 3.40 -32.01
N GLU A 343 33.10 3.15 -31.79
CA GLU A 343 33.89 2.36 -32.74
C GLU A 343 34.59 1.12 -32.18
N GLU A 344 34.59 0.89 -30.86
CA GLU A 344 35.21 -0.30 -30.28
C GLU A 344 34.27 -0.97 -29.28
N LYS A 345 34.30 -2.31 -29.25
CA LYS A 345 33.48 -3.20 -28.42
C LYS A 345 33.67 -3.02 -26.89
N GLU A 346 34.13 -1.87 -26.42
CA GLU A 346 34.21 -1.51 -25.02
C GLU A 346 32.87 -0.98 -24.50
N MET A 347 32.54 -1.36 -23.27
CA MET A 347 31.27 -1.05 -22.64
C MET A 347 31.20 0.45 -22.34
N ALA A 348 30.19 1.15 -22.88
CA ALA A 348 30.02 2.59 -22.70
C ALA A 348 29.97 2.96 -21.21
N GLY A 349 30.81 3.91 -20.81
CA GLY A 349 30.75 4.52 -19.48
C GLY A 349 30.04 5.88 -19.50
N GLY A 350 29.77 6.45 -18.33
CA GLY A 350 28.94 7.64 -18.23
C GLY A 350 28.30 7.84 -16.86
N TRP A 351 27.17 8.56 -16.85
CA TRP A 351 26.31 8.67 -15.69
C TRP A 351 24.84 8.66 -16.07
N ILE A 352 24.00 8.17 -15.16
CA ILE A 352 22.53 8.23 -15.23
C ILE A 352 22.03 9.17 -14.14
N GLY A 353 21.02 9.98 -14.44
CA GLY A 353 20.43 10.95 -13.52
C GLY A 353 18.98 10.62 -13.22
N ALA A 354 18.64 10.58 -11.93
CA ALA A 354 17.29 10.41 -11.44
C ALA A 354 16.72 11.75 -10.95
N SER A 355 15.53 12.11 -11.42
CA SER A 355 14.74 13.23 -10.94
C SER A 355 13.69 12.81 -9.91
N VAL A 356 13.33 13.74 -9.03
CA VAL A 356 12.23 13.57 -8.08
C VAL A 356 10.87 13.54 -8.78
N ASN A 357 9.87 12.97 -8.12
CA ASN A 357 8.48 13.03 -8.54
C ASN A 357 8.00 14.50 -8.64
N PRO A 358 7.55 14.97 -9.82
CA PRO A 358 7.09 16.35 -10.01
C PRO A 358 5.93 16.76 -9.11
N ALA A 359 4.96 15.86 -8.86
CA ALA A 359 3.81 16.15 -7.99
C ALA A 359 4.24 16.33 -6.53
N TRP A 360 5.21 15.53 -6.09
CA TRP A 360 5.84 15.72 -4.78
C TRP A 360 6.63 17.03 -4.72
N LYS A 361 7.39 17.34 -5.79
CA LYS A 361 8.18 18.57 -5.86
C LYS A 361 7.31 19.82 -5.74
N GLU A 362 6.18 19.84 -6.43
CA GLU A 362 5.21 20.94 -6.38
C GLU A 362 4.54 21.06 -5.00
N LYS A 363 4.04 19.95 -4.46
CA LYS A 363 3.13 19.96 -3.31
C LYS A 363 3.84 19.92 -1.96
N TRP A 364 4.97 19.21 -1.87
CA TRP A 364 5.51 18.75 -0.58
C TRP A 364 6.94 19.19 -0.30
N SER A 365 7.77 19.41 -1.33
CA SER A 365 9.19 19.69 -1.15
C SER A 365 9.48 20.92 -0.27
N LYS A 366 8.62 21.94 -0.32
CA LYS A 366 8.75 23.18 0.46
C LYS A 366 8.59 23.00 1.97
N GLU A 367 8.04 21.86 2.39
CA GLU A 367 7.89 21.53 3.82
C GLU A 367 9.12 20.82 4.39
N LEU A 368 10.13 20.53 3.56
CA LEU A 368 11.38 19.91 3.99
C LEU A 368 12.50 20.94 4.12
N GLU A 369 13.12 20.92 5.29
CA GLU A 369 14.40 21.57 5.50
C GLU A 369 15.52 20.66 5.00
N LEU A 370 16.07 20.97 3.83
CA LEU A 370 17.16 20.23 3.20
C LEU A 370 18.51 20.91 3.50
N PRO A 371 19.54 20.14 3.89
CA PRO A 371 20.88 20.70 4.04
C PRO A 371 21.43 21.30 2.75
N ASP A 372 22.25 22.34 2.91
CA ASP A 372 23.07 22.87 1.84
C ASP A 372 24.17 21.86 1.46
N LEU A 373 24.49 21.80 0.17
CA LEU A 373 25.49 20.88 -0.35
C LEU A 373 26.74 21.65 -0.78
N PRO A 374 27.90 21.43 -0.14
CA PRO A 374 29.17 21.98 -0.62
C PRO A 374 29.62 21.17 -1.84
N LEU A 375 29.25 21.64 -3.04
CA LEU A 375 29.58 20.94 -4.28
C LEU A 375 31.09 20.83 -4.49
N SER A 376 31.53 19.67 -4.95
CA SER A 376 32.90 19.44 -5.41
C SER A 376 32.94 19.32 -6.93
N ALA A 377 34.01 19.82 -7.53
CA ALA A 377 34.34 19.56 -8.92
C ALA A 377 35.21 18.29 -9.10
N ASN A 378 35.43 17.52 -8.03
CA ASN A 378 36.15 16.26 -8.13
C ASN A 378 35.32 15.25 -8.92
N GLN A 379 35.96 14.59 -9.87
CA GLN A 379 35.31 13.57 -10.66
C GLN A 379 35.08 12.32 -9.79
N PRO A 380 33.83 11.83 -9.68
CA PRO A 380 33.55 10.61 -8.94
C PRO A 380 34.17 9.38 -9.59
N GLU A 381 34.25 8.26 -8.87
CA GLU A 381 34.65 6.98 -9.46
C GLU A 381 33.43 6.23 -10.04
N SER A 382 33.67 5.24 -10.90
CA SER A 382 32.62 4.33 -11.36
C SER A 382 31.94 3.64 -10.16
N GLY A 383 30.62 3.53 -10.20
CA GLY A 383 29.79 2.97 -9.14
C GLY A 383 29.40 4.00 -8.07
N THR A 384 29.89 5.23 -8.13
CA THR A 384 29.55 6.27 -7.14
C THR A 384 28.13 6.78 -7.33
N ILE A 385 27.42 7.05 -6.23
CA ILE A 385 26.22 7.90 -6.22
C ILE A 385 26.58 9.30 -5.74
N ALA A 386 26.07 10.33 -6.41
CA ALA A 386 26.32 11.73 -6.05
C ALA A 386 25.07 12.61 -6.14
N MET A 387 24.95 13.57 -5.23
CA MET A 387 23.94 14.64 -5.31
C MET A 387 24.43 15.76 -6.22
N THR A 388 23.54 16.46 -6.92
CA THR A 388 23.87 17.69 -7.66
C THR A 388 23.25 18.89 -6.98
N GLY A 389 23.85 20.08 -7.12
CA GLY A 389 23.50 21.23 -6.28
C GLY A 389 22.25 22.01 -6.68
N ASP A 390 21.75 21.78 -7.88
CA ASP A 390 20.61 22.46 -8.48
C ASP A 390 19.35 21.57 -8.56
N ALA A 391 19.50 20.27 -8.33
CA ALA A 391 18.41 19.30 -8.45
C ALA A 391 18.31 18.44 -7.19
N ASP A 392 17.10 18.27 -6.67
CA ASP A 392 16.79 17.29 -5.62
C ASP A 392 16.97 15.82 -6.09
N GLY A 393 17.42 15.64 -7.33
CA GLY A 393 17.81 14.37 -7.93
C GLY A 393 19.19 13.89 -7.50
N PHE A 394 19.58 12.74 -8.01
CA PHE A 394 20.89 12.14 -7.80
C PHE A 394 21.42 11.54 -9.11
N LYS A 395 22.72 11.29 -9.16
CA LYS A 395 23.39 10.64 -10.30
C LYS A 395 24.10 9.38 -9.85
N ILE A 396 24.13 8.37 -10.72
CA ILE A 396 24.95 7.17 -10.57
C ILE A 396 25.97 7.15 -11.72
N PHE A 397 27.25 7.06 -11.35
CA PHE A 397 28.38 7.02 -12.27
C PHE A 397 28.68 5.56 -12.62
N VAL A 398 28.95 5.26 -13.89
CA VAL A 398 29.08 3.88 -14.39
C VAL A 398 30.20 3.82 -15.42
N GLY A 399 31.21 2.97 -15.19
CA GLY A 399 32.32 2.78 -16.13
C GLY A 399 33.19 4.03 -16.32
N SER A 400 33.80 4.16 -17.49
CA SER A 400 34.62 5.32 -17.87
C SER A 400 33.79 6.60 -17.88
N LEU A 401 34.28 7.68 -17.29
CA LEU A 401 33.49 8.91 -17.14
C LEU A 401 33.85 9.98 -18.19
N PRO A 402 32.91 10.87 -18.55
CA PRO A 402 33.18 11.98 -19.47
C PRO A 402 34.32 12.86 -18.95
N LEU A 403 35.11 13.43 -19.85
CA LEU A 403 36.19 14.36 -19.48
C LEU A 403 35.65 15.62 -18.77
N GLU A 404 34.42 16.02 -19.10
CA GLU A 404 33.74 17.14 -18.45
C GLU A 404 33.41 16.80 -17.00
N LYS A 405 33.93 17.62 -16.08
CA LYS A 405 33.70 17.46 -14.64
C LYS A 405 32.25 17.78 -14.30
N VAL A 406 31.60 16.86 -13.60
CA VAL A 406 30.25 17.07 -13.06
C VAL A 406 30.37 17.65 -11.66
N SER A 407 29.86 18.87 -11.45
CA SER A 407 29.75 19.47 -10.12
C SER A 407 28.74 18.67 -9.29
N CYS A 408 29.22 17.94 -8.28
CA CYS A 408 28.40 17.05 -7.47
C CYS A 408 29.05 16.77 -6.10
N VAL A 409 28.29 16.10 -5.22
CA VAL A 409 28.79 15.61 -3.93
C VAL A 409 28.62 14.09 -3.90
N PRO A 410 29.69 13.32 -4.10
CA PRO A 410 29.70 11.87 -3.84
C PRO A 410 29.23 11.58 -2.41
N PHE A 411 28.35 10.61 -2.25
CA PHE A 411 27.82 10.25 -0.92
C PHE A 411 27.55 8.75 -0.77
N GLY A 412 28.14 7.92 -1.61
CA GLY A 412 28.00 6.47 -1.51
C GLY A 412 28.38 5.75 -2.78
N ARG A 413 28.04 4.46 -2.83
CA ARG A 413 28.33 3.56 -3.94
C ARG A 413 27.22 2.55 -4.19
N VAL A 414 27.13 2.08 -5.43
CA VAL A 414 26.34 0.91 -5.82
C VAL A 414 27.03 -0.35 -5.33
N ILE A 415 26.29 -1.18 -4.60
CA ILE A 415 26.76 -2.48 -4.08
C ILE A 415 26.08 -3.67 -4.76
N VAL A 416 24.88 -3.47 -5.33
CA VAL A 416 24.14 -4.47 -6.14
C VAL A 416 23.41 -3.75 -7.27
N GLY A 417 23.25 -4.39 -8.43
CA GLY A 417 22.50 -3.84 -9.57
C GLY A 417 23.33 -2.93 -10.49
N ALA A 418 24.65 -3.14 -10.55
CA ALA A 418 25.51 -2.40 -11.49
C ALA A 418 25.17 -2.70 -12.97
N ASP A 419 24.68 -3.90 -13.26
CA ASP A 419 24.10 -4.30 -14.54
C ASP A 419 22.80 -3.56 -14.85
N VAL A 420 21.94 -3.35 -13.85
CA VAL A 420 20.73 -2.52 -13.98
C VAL A 420 21.11 -1.07 -14.32
N ALA A 421 22.07 -0.48 -13.59
CA ALA A 421 22.57 0.87 -13.88
C ALA A 421 23.15 0.99 -15.31
N ARG A 422 23.88 -0.03 -15.78
CA ARG A 422 24.38 -0.11 -17.17
C ARG A 422 23.26 -0.20 -18.19
N LYS A 423 22.22 -1.00 -17.92
CA LYS A 423 21.04 -1.11 -18.79
C LYS A 423 20.33 0.24 -18.93
N ILE A 424 20.22 1.00 -17.84
CA ILE A 424 19.66 2.36 -17.87
C ILE A 424 20.56 3.31 -18.66
N LEU A 425 21.89 3.23 -18.47
CA LEU A 425 22.85 4.06 -19.21
C LEU A 425 22.79 3.83 -20.73
N ALA A 426 22.55 2.58 -21.15
CA ALA A 426 22.44 2.19 -22.55
C ALA A 426 21.09 2.58 -23.19
N ALA A 427 20.16 3.17 -22.43
CA ALA A 427 18.87 3.59 -22.97
C ALA A 427 19.07 4.69 -24.04
N PRO A 428 18.31 4.66 -25.15
CA PRO A 428 18.42 5.68 -26.20
C PRO A 428 18.19 7.10 -25.64
N THR A 429 19.06 8.03 -26.00
CA THR A 429 18.96 9.43 -25.56
C THR A 429 18.71 10.41 -26.71
N ASP A 430 18.15 11.56 -26.40
CA ASP A 430 18.10 12.75 -27.24
C ASP A 430 18.63 13.94 -26.43
N VAL A 431 19.79 14.49 -26.82
CA VAL A 431 20.50 15.56 -26.09
C VAL A 431 20.61 15.26 -24.57
N GLY A 432 20.99 14.03 -24.24
CA GLY A 432 21.16 13.55 -22.86
C GLY A 432 19.87 13.27 -22.09
N ALA A 433 18.68 13.51 -22.66
CA ALA A 433 17.42 13.04 -22.12
C ALA A 433 17.15 11.60 -22.59
N ILE A 434 16.77 10.71 -21.68
CA ILE A 434 16.41 9.33 -22.05
C ILE A 434 15.06 9.36 -22.77
N LYS A 435 14.99 8.83 -23.99
CA LYS A 435 13.78 8.85 -24.84
C LYS A 435 12.57 8.16 -24.17
N ALA A 436 12.84 7.09 -23.43
CA ALA A 436 11.86 6.39 -22.60
C ALA A 436 12.41 6.34 -21.15
N PRO A 437 12.07 7.33 -20.30
CA PRO A 437 12.55 7.37 -18.92
C PRO A 437 12.20 6.10 -18.15
N ILE A 438 13.07 5.71 -17.21
CA ILE A 438 12.89 4.51 -16.40
C ILE A 438 12.31 4.94 -15.06
N ASP A 439 11.14 4.43 -14.71
CA ASP A 439 10.49 4.80 -13.45
C ASP A 439 11.29 4.33 -12.24
N VAL A 440 11.44 5.24 -11.27
CA VAL A 440 11.84 4.93 -9.91
C VAL A 440 10.57 4.67 -9.12
N ARG A 441 10.30 3.40 -8.84
CA ARG A 441 9.11 2.96 -8.09
C ARG A 441 9.20 3.46 -6.65
N ARG A 442 10.28 3.10 -5.95
CA ARG A 442 10.50 3.46 -4.54
C ARG A 442 11.99 3.56 -4.22
N VAL A 443 12.31 4.34 -3.19
CA VAL A 443 13.64 4.40 -2.58
C VAL A 443 13.48 4.14 -1.09
N ILE A 444 13.99 3.01 -0.60
CA ILE A 444 13.71 2.51 0.75
C ILE A 444 15.02 2.26 1.51
N ARG A 445 15.14 2.87 2.69
CA ARG A 445 16.24 2.63 3.63
C ARG A 445 16.05 1.28 4.33
N LYS A 446 17.10 0.46 4.34
CA LYS A 446 17.13 -0.84 5.02
C LYS A 446 17.61 -0.75 6.47
N GLU A 447 18.62 0.08 6.71
CA GLU A 447 19.40 0.15 7.96
C GLU A 447 19.65 1.58 8.39
#